data_AF-A0A524Q075-F1
#
_entry.id   AF-A0A524Q075-F1
#
_cell.length_a   1.000
_cell.length_b   1.000
_cell.length_c   1.000
_cell.angle_alpha   90.00
_cell.angle_beta   90.00
_cell.angle_gamma   90.00
#
_symmetry.space_group_name_H-M   'P 1'
#
loop_
_entity.id
_entity.type
_entity.pdbx_description
1 polymer ?
#
loop_
_entity_poly.entity_id
_entity_poly.type
_entity_poly.pdbx_seq_one_letter_code
_entity_poly.pdbx_strand_id
1 'polypeptide(L)'
;MIDIPNIVKALENKAAEKIKRRPCHVNRASSLGYFTPAVGGCVRRGVYERTHWQEKELHDVGLQLIFDEGNNQEELVLRDMRAAGFTIAEQQTMYEFKEYQISGHIDGKLIINNGDEPVAIPIEIKSMSPNIFDGIQTFEDFKKKPWTRAYMVQIAIYMLLQEIDEAIFILKNKSTGEIKQVNVQFDKDLTDDALAAAKAINEHVAAGTLPDGTQNIDTCKKCPFKVVCKPQLNFGVELRVEDDPDMERKIDRYLELKVDAQECDDLWKDSIQPKMKASAVAQGGELKLLLGKYSLKGSIDSRGAFRGHSITKV
;
A
#
# COMPACT_ATOMS: atom_id res chain seq x y z
N MET A 1 -22.25 -39.90 25.58
CA MET A 1 -22.00 -38.63 24.87
C MET A 1 -20.92 -38.88 23.86
N ILE A 2 -21.07 -38.36 22.64
CA ILE A 2 -19.98 -38.38 21.64
C ILE A 2 -19.03 -37.25 22.01
N ASP A 3 -17.75 -37.56 22.17
CA ASP A 3 -16.70 -36.55 22.35
C ASP A 3 -16.33 -35.98 20.97
N ILE A 4 -16.71 -34.72 20.73
CA ILE A 4 -16.44 -34.04 19.46
C ILE A 4 -15.12 -33.26 19.63
N PRO A 5 -14.08 -33.54 18.81
CA PRO A 5 -12.80 -32.88 18.96
C PRO A 5 -12.86 -31.39 18.58
N ASN A 6 -11.98 -30.59 19.19
CA ASN A 6 -11.83 -29.18 18.83
C ASN A 6 -11.07 -29.04 17.49
N ILE A 7 -11.82 -28.95 16.40
CA ILE A 7 -11.30 -28.83 15.03
C ILE A 7 -10.46 -27.55 14.87
N VAL A 8 -10.91 -26.41 15.41
CA VAL A 8 -10.20 -25.14 15.29
C VAL A 8 -8.80 -25.26 15.90
N LYS A 9 -8.69 -25.85 17.08
CA LYS A 9 -7.40 -26.04 17.74
C LYS A 9 -6.46 -26.95 16.95
N ALA A 10 -6.99 -27.99 16.32
CA ALA A 10 -6.20 -28.86 15.44
C ALA A 10 -5.66 -28.11 14.22
N LEU A 11 -6.47 -27.24 13.61
CA LEU A 11 -6.05 -26.39 12.48
C LEU A 11 -5.01 -25.34 12.90
N GLU A 12 -5.21 -24.69 14.04
CA GLU A 12 -4.24 -23.74 14.61
C GLU A 12 -2.89 -24.41 14.90
N ASN A 13 -2.90 -25.61 15.49
CA ASN A 13 -1.68 -26.36 15.76
C ASN A 13 -0.94 -26.70 14.45
N LYS A 14 -1.67 -27.12 13.41
CA LYS A 14 -1.10 -27.39 12.07
C LYS A 14 -0.51 -26.13 11.44
N ALA A 15 -1.14 -24.97 11.61
CA ALA A 15 -0.59 -23.70 11.15
C ALA A 15 0.69 -23.34 11.94
N ALA A 16 0.69 -23.53 13.26
CA ALA A 16 1.85 -23.26 14.11
C ALA A 16 3.10 -24.07 13.71
N GLU A 17 2.94 -25.31 13.24
CA GLU A 17 4.04 -26.15 12.75
C GLU A 17 4.82 -25.55 11.57
N LYS A 18 4.21 -24.65 10.80
CA LYS A 18 4.85 -23.96 9.67
C LYS A 18 5.74 -22.79 10.10
N ILE A 19 5.53 -22.27 11.31
CA ILE A 19 6.22 -21.10 11.84
C ILE A 19 7.64 -21.51 12.27
N LYS A 20 8.62 -21.23 11.41
CA LYS A 20 10.01 -21.64 11.62
C LYS A 20 10.98 -20.51 11.28
N ARG A 21 12.06 -20.39 12.05
CA ARG A 21 13.23 -19.63 11.65
C ARG A 21 13.98 -20.43 10.60
N ARG A 22 14.35 -19.78 9.50
CA ARG A 22 15.15 -20.40 8.44
C ARG A 22 16.39 -19.54 8.18
N PRO A 23 17.55 -20.16 7.93
CA PRO A 23 18.70 -19.43 7.44
C PRO A 23 18.36 -18.62 6.18
N CYS A 24 18.90 -17.40 6.10
CA CYS A 24 18.79 -16.56 4.92
C CYS A 24 20.21 -16.29 4.39
N HIS A 25 20.62 -17.01 3.36
CA HIS A 25 21.97 -16.90 2.80
C HIS A 25 22.08 -15.91 1.64
N VAL A 26 20.95 -15.34 1.21
CA VAL A 26 20.81 -14.41 0.10
C VAL A 26 19.72 -13.38 0.44
N ASN A 27 19.76 -12.22 -0.20
CA ASN A 27 18.70 -11.22 -0.10
C ASN A 27 17.46 -11.73 -0.86
N ARG A 28 16.32 -11.88 -0.18
CA ARG A 28 15.06 -12.25 -0.86
C ARG A 28 14.47 -11.02 -1.52
N ALA A 29 14.11 -11.11 -2.80
CA ALA A 29 13.50 -10.00 -3.56
C ALA A 29 12.25 -9.45 -2.85
N SER A 30 11.39 -10.34 -2.35
CA SER A 30 10.20 -9.99 -1.55
C SER A 30 10.48 -9.30 -0.21
N SER A 31 11.73 -9.32 0.25
CA SER A 31 12.16 -8.63 1.46
C SER A 31 12.94 -7.35 1.19
N LEU A 32 13.41 -7.13 -0.04
CA LEU A 32 14.41 -6.12 -0.35
C LEU A 32 13.89 -4.69 -0.09
N GLY A 33 12.61 -4.41 -0.36
CA GLY A 33 12.05 -3.10 -0.02
C GLY A 33 11.92 -2.82 1.48
N TYR A 34 12.01 -3.83 2.36
CA TYR A 34 12.19 -3.57 3.79
C TYR A 34 13.63 -3.16 4.15
N PHE A 35 14.58 -3.33 3.22
CA PHE A 35 15.99 -3.00 3.41
C PHE A 35 16.38 -1.71 2.69
N THR A 36 15.69 -1.35 1.61
CA THR A 36 15.97 -0.18 0.77
C THR A 36 15.59 1.16 1.43
N PRO A 37 16.55 2.02 1.81
CA PRO A 37 16.27 3.28 2.50
C PRO A 37 15.39 4.27 1.73
N ALA A 38 15.49 4.31 0.40
CA ALA A 38 14.72 5.23 -0.44
C ALA A 38 13.20 5.04 -0.32
N VAL A 39 12.75 3.82 0.00
CA VAL A 39 11.34 3.50 0.31
C VAL A 39 11.08 3.37 1.82
N GLY A 40 11.99 3.88 2.64
CA GLY A 40 11.91 3.87 4.10
C GLY A 40 12.35 2.57 4.76
N GLY A 41 13.01 1.67 4.03
CA GLY A 41 13.61 0.44 4.55
C GLY A 41 14.84 0.66 5.43
N CYS A 42 15.47 -0.43 5.86
CA CYS A 42 16.62 -0.42 6.75
C CYS A 42 17.67 -1.48 6.36
N VAL A 43 18.84 -1.05 5.89
CA VAL A 43 19.95 -1.94 5.50
C VAL A 43 20.36 -2.84 6.68
N ARG A 44 20.38 -2.30 7.91
CA ARG A 44 20.70 -3.08 9.12
C ARG A 44 19.77 -4.26 9.33
N ARG A 45 18.48 -4.13 8.98
CA ARG A 45 17.52 -5.25 9.01
C ARG A 45 17.93 -6.34 8.01
N GLY A 46 18.39 -5.96 6.82
CA GLY A 46 18.90 -6.89 5.81
C GLY A 46 20.13 -7.65 6.30
N VAL A 47 21.08 -6.96 6.96
CA VAL A 47 22.24 -7.61 7.57
C VAL A 47 21.83 -8.59 8.67
N TYR A 48 20.87 -8.22 9.53
CA TYR A 48 20.35 -9.13 10.55
C TYR A 48 19.64 -10.36 9.97
N GLU A 49 18.87 -10.24 8.88
CA GLU A 49 18.31 -11.41 8.19
C GLU A 49 19.39 -12.40 7.77
N ARG A 50 20.55 -11.91 7.35
CA ARG A 50 21.67 -12.73 6.87
C ARG A 50 22.51 -13.35 7.99
N THR A 51 22.68 -12.62 9.09
CA THR A 51 23.68 -12.94 10.13
C THR A 51 23.08 -13.36 11.48
N HIS A 52 21.84 -12.96 11.78
CA HIS A 52 21.18 -13.18 13.08
C HIS A 52 19.77 -13.77 12.88
N TRP A 53 19.55 -14.58 11.83
CA TRP A 53 18.25 -15.16 11.50
C TRP A 53 17.63 -16.00 12.63
N GLN A 54 18.46 -16.53 13.53
CA GLN A 54 18.07 -17.28 14.73
C GLN A 54 17.40 -16.40 15.79
N GLU A 55 17.66 -15.10 15.77
CA GLU A 55 17.12 -14.11 16.71
C GLU A 55 15.86 -13.42 16.18
N LYS A 56 15.47 -13.71 14.94
CA LYS A 56 14.26 -13.21 14.32
C LYS A 56 13.03 -13.60 15.14
N GLU A 57 12.25 -12.60 15.58
CA GLU A 57 10.94 -12.85 16.18
C GLU A 57 10.06 -13.63 15.19
N LEU A 58 9.45 -14.70 15.68
CA LEU A 58 8.49 -15.46 14.90
C LEU A 58 7.16 -14.73 14.88
N HIS A 59 6.46 -14.79 13.75
CA HIS A 59 5.08 -14.34 13.67
C HIS A 59 4.14 -15.30 14.40
N ASP A 60 2.93 -14.84 14.69
CA ASP A 60 1.90 -15.63 15.33
C ASP A 60 1.11 -16.52 14.34
N VAL A 61 0.26 -17.39 14.88
CA VAL A 61 -0.61 -18.28 14.11
C VAL A 61 -1.55 -17.50 13.21
N GLY A 62 -2.07 -16.36 13.66
CA GLY A 62 -2.99 -15.53 12.86
C GLY A 62 -2.32 -15.02 11.59
N LEU A 63 -1.09 -14.52 11.69
CA LEU A 63 -0.31 -14.09 10.53
C LEU A 63 0.09 -15.27 9.62
N GLN A 64 0.35 -16.45 10.18
CA GLN A 64 0.59 -17.65 9.37
C GLN A 64 -0.66 -18.04 8.55
N LEU A 65 -1.86 -17.98 9.15
CA LEU A 65 -3.11 -18.23 8.43
C LEU A 65 -3.35 -17.20 7.31
N ILE A 66 -2.97 -15.93 7.53
CA ILE A 66 -3.03 -14.89 6.50
C ILE A 66 -2.11 -15.20 5.32
N PHE A 67 -0.91 -15.73 5.57
CA PHE A 67 0.02 -16.16 4.53
C PHE A 67 -0.49 -17.40 3.78
N ASP A 68 -1.01 -18.39 4.50
CA ASP A 68 -1.61 -19.59 3.89
C ASP A 68 -2.78 -19.22 2.97
N GLU A 69 -3.66 -18.33 3.43
CA GLU A 69 -4.74 -17.79 2.60
C GLU A 69 -4.20 -16.99 1.41
N GLY A 70 -3.10 -16.26 1.60
CA GLY A 70 -2.42 -15.57 0.52
C GLY A 70 -2.04 -16.50 -0.63
N ASN A 71 -1.39 -17.62 -0.32
CA ASN A 71 -0.96 -18.62 -1.29
C ASN A 71 -2.15 -19.27 -2.01
N ASN A 72 -3.21 -19.62 -1.27
CA ASN A 72 -4.43 -20.17 -1.87
C ASN A 72 -5.05 -19.18 -2.87
N GLN A 73 -5.09 -17.89 -2.53
CA GLN A 73 -5.66 -16.85 -3.38
C GLN A 73 -4.83 -16.65 -4.66
N GLU A 74 -3.50 -16.78 -4.58
CA GLU A 74 -2.61 -16.73 -5.74
C GLU A 74 -2.91 -17.86 -6.74
N GLU A 75 -2.97 -19.11 -6.26
CA GLU A 75 -3.33 -20.28 -7.08
C GLU A 75 -4.70 -20.11 -7.74
N LEU A 76 -5.69 -19.59 -7.00
CA LEU A 76 -7.02 -19.32 -7.53
C LEU A 76 -6.99 -18.26 -8.64
N VAL A 77 -6.23 -17.18 -8.47
CA VAL A 77 -6.10 -16.13 -9.50
C VAL A 77 -5.47 -16.71 -10.77
N LEU A 78 -4.38 -17.47 -10.65
CA LEU A 78 -3.73 -18.11 -11.80
C LEU A 78 -4.69 -19.06 -12.54
N ARG A 79 -5.45 -19.87 -11.80
CA ARG A 79 -6.48 -20.74 -12.35
C ARG A 79 -7.55 -19.94 -13.09
N ASP A 80 -8.07 -18.89 -12.48
CA ASP A 80 -9.15 -18.07 -13.06
C ASP A 80 -8.67 -17.31 -14.30
N MET A 81 -7.42 -16.83 -14.32
CA MET A 81 -6.80 -16.24 -15.51
C MET A 81 -6.71 -17.25 -16.67
N ARG A 82 -6.29 -18.49 -16.40
CA ARG A 82 -6.28 -19.54 -17.44
C ARG A 82 -7.67 -19.86 -17.95
N ALA A 83 -8.65 -19.98 -17.05
CA ALA A 83 -10.05 -20.22 -17.41
C ALA A 83 -10.64 -19.08 -18.26
N ALA A 84 -10.17 -17.85 -18.06
CA ALA A 84 -10.50 -16.68 -18.88
C ALA A 84 -9.80 -16.65 -20.25
N GLY A 85 -8.95 -17.63 -20.56
CA GLY A 85 -8.27 -17.77 -21.85
C GLY A 85 -6.88 -17.14 -21.92
N PHE A 86 -6.33 -16.64 -20.80
CA PHE A 86 -4.97 -16.12 -20.78
C PHE A 86 -3.94 -17.26 -20.79
N THR A 87 -2.90 -17.09 -21.59
CA THR A 87 -1.75 -18.01 -21.57
C THR A 87 -0.78 -17.57 -20.49
N ILE A 88 -0.66 -18.37 -19.43
CA ILE A 88 0.20 -18.08 -18.28
C ILE A 88 1.30 -19.12 -18.21
N ALA A 89 2.55 -18.68 -18.29
CA ALA A 89 3.72 -19.51 -18.01
C ALA A 89 4.05 -19.41 -16.51
N GLU A 90 3.83 -20.50 -15.77
CA GLU A 90 4.32 -20.60 -14.38
C GLU A 90 5.82 -20.87 -14.39
N GLN A 91 6.54 -20.28 -13.43
CA GLN A 91 7.96 -20.52 -13.29
C GLN A 91 8.25 -21.45 -12.13
N GLN A 92 8.74 -22.64 -12.48
CA GLN A 92 9.17 -23.67 -11.52
C GLN A 92 10.56 -23.38 -10.92
N THR A 93 11.29 -22.38 -11.43
CA THR A 93 12.68 -22.12 -11.06
C THR A 93 12.82 -20.78 -10.34
N MET A 94 13.60 -20.80 -9.25
CA MET A 94 14.03 -19.64 -8.50
C MET A 94 14.94 -18.77 -9.36
N TYR A 95 14.71 -17.46 -9.39
CA TYR A 95 15.68 -16.53 -9.96
C TYR A 95 16.79 -16.24 -8.97
N GLU A 96 18.01 -16.14 -9.49
CA GLU A 96 19.19 -15.76 -8.73
C GLU A 96 19.94 -14.63 -9.45
N PHE A 97 20.03 -13.48 -8.81
CA PHE A 97 20.99 -12.45 -9.18
C PHE A 97 22.26 -12.67 -8.36
N LYS A 98 23.18 -13.48 -8.90
CA LYS A 98 24.38 -13.91 -8.15
C LYS A 98 25.26 -12.75 -7.70
N GLU A 99 25.45 -11.76 -8.57
CA GLU A 99 26.26 -10.57 -8.30
C GLU A 99 25.78 -9.83 -7.03
N TYR A 100 24.47 -9.63 -6.90
CA TYR A 100 23.86 -8.94 -5.76
C TYR A 100 23.41 -9.88 -4.64
N GLN A 101 23.64 -11.19 -4.80
CA GLN A 101 23.14 -12.24 -3.92
C GLN A 101 21.63 -12.10 -3.68
N ILE A 102 20.86 -11.81 -4.74
CA ILE A 102 19.40 -11.67 -4.66
C ILE A 102 18.75 -12.95 -5.17
N SER A 103 17.63 -13.34 -4.58
CA SER A 103 16.82 -14.43 -5.11
C SER A 103 15.32 -14.21 -4.94
N GLY A 104 14.51 -14.82 -5.80
CA GLY A 104 13.07 -14.68 -5.75
C GLY A 104 12.31 -15.65 -6.66
N HIS A 105 11.00 -15.63 -6.52
CA HIS A 105 10.06 -16.39 -7.33
C HIS A 105 9.03 -15.42 -7.90
N ILE A 106 8.80 -15.53 -9.20
CA ILE A 106 7.78 -14.75 -9.90
C ILE A 106 6.54 -15.62 -9.98
N ASP A 107 5.40 -15.08 -9.58
CA ASP A 107 4.15 -15.83 -9.46
C ASP A 107 3.70 -16.40 -10.83
N GLY A 108 3.93 -15.64 -11.91
CA GLY A 108 3.79 -16.13 -13.28
C GLY A 108 4.21 -15.13 -14.35
N LYS A 109 4.12 -15.53 -15.62
CA LYS A 109 4.26 -14.62 -16.77
C LYS A 109 3.06 -14.73 -17.70
N LEU A 110 2.51 -13.59 -18.09
CA LEU A 110 1.47 -13.48 -19.09
C LEU A 110 2.13 -13.48 -20.47
N ILE A 111 1.76 -14.44 -21.31
CA ILE A 111 2.24 -14.52 -22.68
C ILE A 111 1.32 -13.69 -23.57
N ILE A 112 1.87 -12.65 -24.18
CA ILE A 112 1.17 -11.75 -25.10
C ILE A 112 1.75 -11.93 -26.50
N ASN A 113 0.89 -12.18 -27.48
CA ASN A 113 1.31 -12.22 -28.88
C ASN A 113 1.61 -10.79 -29.34
N ASN A 114 2.86 -10.52 -29.69
CA ASN A 114 3.30 -9.22 -30.19
C ASN A 114 3.84 -9.36 -31.63
N GLY A 115 2.95 -9.73 -32.55
CA GLY A 115 3.35 -10.10 -33.92
C GLY A 115 4.00 -11.47 -33.96
N ASP A 116 5.21 -11.56 -34.52
CA ASP A 116 5.93 -12.82 -34.73
C ASP A 116 6.64 -13.33 -33.46
N GLU A 117 6.86 -12.47 -32.46
CA GLU A 117 7.53 -12.84 -31.21
C GLU A 117 6.61 -12.64 -30.00
N PRO A 118 6.29 -13.71 -29.23
CA PRO A 118 5.53 -13.57 -28.01
C PRO A 118 6.37 -12.92 -26.92
N VAL A 119 5.78 -11.97 -26.19
CA VAL A 119 6.40 -11.32 -25.04
C VAL A 119 5.85 -11.94 -23.76
N ALA A 120 6.74 -12.22 -22.80
CA ALA A 120 6.36 -12.77 -21.50
C ALA A 120 6.43 -11.68 -20.42
N ILE A 121 5.27 -11.11 -20.08
CA ILE A 121 5.16 -10.04 -19.09
C ILE A 121 5.08 -10.65 -17.68
N PRO A 122 5.98 -10.32 -16.74
CA PRO A 122 5.89 -10.81 -15.37
C PRO A 122 4.65 -10.31 -14.66
N ILE A 123 4.06 -11.19 -13.87
CA ILE A 123 2.86 -10.95 -13.08
C ILE A 123 3.18 -11.19 -11.60
N GLU A 124 2.78 -10.25 -10.76
CA GLU A 124 2.88 -10.34 -9.30
C GLU A 124 1.48 -10.27 -8.69
N ILE A 125 1.05 -11.34 -8.03
CA ILE A 125 -0.29 -11.49 -7.50
C ILE A 125 -0.28 -11.18 -6.02
N LYS A 126 -1.19 -10.31 -5.57
CA LYS A 126 -1.31 -9.94 -4.15
C LYS A 126 -2.76 -9.90 -3.72
N SER A 127 -3.10 -10.73 -2.74
CA SER A 127 -4.39 -10.68 -2.07
C SER A 127 -4.33 -9.77 -0.85
N MET A 128 -5.34 -8.92 -0.66
CA MET A 128 -5.34 -7.90 0.40
C MET A 128 -6.73 -7.64 0.96
N SER A 129 -6.79 -6.96 2.10
CA SER A 129 -8.05 -6.53 2.72
C SER A 129 -8.74 -5.45 1.87
N PRO A 130 -10.07 -5.29 1.97
CA PRO A 130 -10.83 -4.31 1.18
C PRO A 130 -10.24 -2.90 1.24
N ASN A 131 -9.93 -2.41 2.44
CA ASN A 131 -9.37 -1.06 2.62
C ASN A 131 -8.06 -0.85 1.83
N ILE A 132 -7.16 -1.83 1.83
CA ILE A 132 -5.90 -1.72 1.07
C ILE A 132 -6.17 -1.85 -0.44
N PHE A 133 -7.08 -2.76 -0.84
CA PHE A 133 -7.48 -2.93 -2.23
C PHE A 133 -8.04 -1.63 -2.81
N ASP A 134 -8.99 -1.00 -2.13
CA ASP A 134 -9.63 0.24 -2.55
C ASP A 134 -8.65 1.42 -2.57
N GLY A 135 -7.68 1.43 -1.65
CA GLY A 135 -6.67 2.46 -1.52
C GLY A 135 -5.55 2.45 -2.56
N ILE A 136 -5.45 1.38 -3.38
CA ILE A 136 -4.44 1.23 -4.44
C ILE A 136 -5.14 1.30 -5.81
N GLN A 137 -4.84 2.32 -6.60
CA GLN A 137 -5.35 2.48 -7.97
C GLN A 137 -4.20 2.53 -8.98
N THR A 138 -3.04 3.02 -8.55
CA THR A 138 -1.83 3.19 -9.37
C THR A 138 -0.62 2.59 -8.65
N PHE A 139 0.50 2.43 -9.38
CA PHE A 139 1.76 1.96 -8.79
C PHE A 139 2.26 2.88 -7.66
N GLU A 140 2.03 4.19 -7.77
CA GLU A 140 2.40 5.16 -6.75
C GLU A 140 1.68 4.97 -5.41
N ASP A 141 0.45 4.45 -5.43
CA ASP A 141 -0.32 4.22 -4.21
C ASP A 141 0.32 3.16 -3.28
N PHE A 142 1.19 2.30 -3.81
CA PHE A 142 1.94 1.33 -3.01
C PHE A 142 2.93 1.99 -2.04
N LYS A 143 3.28 3.28 -2.23
CA LYS A 143 4.15 4.02 -1.31
C LYS A 143 3.52 4.28 0.07
N LYS A 144 2.21 4.05 0.24
CA LYS A 144 1.48 4.38 1.48
C LYS A 144 1.85 3.51 2.68
N LYS A 145 2.22 2.24 2.50
CA LYS A 145 2.50 1.31 3.62
C LYS A 145 3.86 0.60 3.44
N PRO A 146 4.58 0.27 4.54
CA PRO A 146 5.89 -0.38 4.43
C PRO A 146 5.88 -1.71 3.66
N TRP A 147 4.85 -2.54 3.82
CA TRP A 147 4.77 -3.83 3.11
C TRP A 147 4.39 -3.69 1.64
N THR A 148 3.61 -2.68 1.26
CA THR A 148 3.28 -2.41 -0.15
C THR A 148 4.47 -1.83 -0.90
N ARG A 149 5.32 -1.05 -0.23
CA ARG A 149 6.63 -0.63 -0.77
C ARG A 149 7.56 -1.80 -1.06
N ALA A 150 7.52 -2.83 -0.22
CA ALA A 150 8.28 -4.05 -0.47
C ALA A 150 7.87 -4.72 -1.79
N TYR A 151 6.57 -4.69 -2.14
CA TYR A 151 6.09 -5.19 -3.43
C TYR A 151 6.64 -4.37 -4.60
N MET A 152 6.71 -3.04 -4.47
CA MET A 152 7.29 -2.18 -5.52
C MET A 152 8.74 -2.57 -5.83
N VAL A 153 9.55 -2.73 -4.79
CA VAL A 153 10.96 -3.13 -4.97
C VAL A 153 11.06 -4.55 -5.52
N GLN A 154 10.20 -5.46 -5.07
CA GLN A 154 10.18 -6.84 -5.55
C GLN A 154 9.94 -6.90 -7.07
N ILE A 155 8.90 -6.22 -7.58
CA ILE A 155 8.59 -6.25 -9.01
C ILE A 155 9.68 -5.55 -9.84
N ALA A 156 10.25 -4.45 -9.34
CA ALA A 156 11.32 -3.74 -10.03
C ALA A 156 12.57 -4.61 -10.24
N ILE A 157 12.95 -5.41 -9.23
CA ILE A 157 14.03 -6.40 -9.34
C ILE A 157 13.68 -7.51 -10.35
N TYR A 158 12.43 -7.96 -10.38
CA TYR A 158 12.00 -8.98 -11.34
C TYR A 158 12.03 -8.47 -12.78
N MET A 159 11.67 -7.22 -12.99
CA MET A 159 11.76 -6.55 -14.30
C MET A 159 13.21 -6.45 -14.77
N LEU A 160 14.11 -5.99 -13.88
CA LEU A 160 15.55 -5.94 -14.18
C LEU A 160 16.12 -7.32 -14.53
N LEU A 161 15.81 -8.34 -13.74
CA LEU A 161 16.31 -9.71 -13.93
C LEU A 161 15.89 -10.34 -15.26
N GLN A 162 14.82 -9.84 -15.86
CA GLN A 162 14.28 -10.32 -17.12
C GLN A 162 14.55 -9.36 -18.28
N GLU A 163 15.22 -8.23 -18.01
CA GLU A 163 15.48 -7.18 -19.00
C GLU A 163 14.19 -6.73 -19.70
N ILE A 164 13.13 -6.50 -18.91
CA ILE A 164 11.81 -6.12 -19.42
C ILE A 164 11.29 -4.83 -18.79
N ASP A 165 10.65 -3.99 -19.61
CA ASP A 165 10.22 -2.64 -19.21
C ASP A 165 8.80 -2.59 -18.63
N GLU A 166 8.06 -3.70 -18.68
CA GLU A 166 6.65 -3.78 -18.31
C GLU A 166 6.39 -4.96 -17.37
N ALA A 167 5.57 -4.75 -16.35
CA ALA A 167 5.08 -5.78 -15.45
C ALA A 167 3.65 -5.50 -14.99
N ILE A 168 3.00 -6.49 -14.40
CA ILE A 168 1.62 -6.39 -13.97
C ILE A 168 1.47 -6.83 -12.52
N PHE A 169 0.86 -5.98 -11.69
CA PHE A 169 0.24 -6.45 -10.45
C PHE A 169 -1.19 -6.90 -10.70
N ILE A 170 -1.54 -8.07 -10.18
CA ILE A 170 -2.93 -8.53 -10.07
C ILE A 170 -3.30 -8.54 -8.60
N LEU A 171 -4.17 -7.62 -8.21
CA LEU A 171 -4.63 -7.46 -6.84
C LEU A 171 -5.98 -8.14 -6.68
N LYS A 172 -6.15 -8.88 -5.59
CA LYS A 172 -7.43 -9.52 -5.25
C LYS A 172 -7.95 -9.05 -3.91
N ASN A 173 -9.20 -8.60 -3.90
CA ASN A 173 -9.92 -8.33 -2.66
C ASN A 173 -10.31 -9.65 -1.99
N LYS A 174 -9.80 -9.91 -0.79
CA LYS A 174 -10.05 -11.16 -0.05
C LYS A 174 -11.51 -11.35 0.36
N SER A 175 -12.30 -10.28 0.45
CA SER A 175 -13.68 -10.33 0.93
C SER A 175 -14.71 -10.46 -0.19
N THR A 176 -14.47 -9.80 -1.33
CA THR A 176 -15.43 -9.76 -2.45
C THR A 176 -15.01 -10.62 -3.63
N GLY A 177 -13.72 -10.99 -3.71
CA GLY A 177 -13.15 -11.68 -4.86
C GLY A 177 -12.84 -10.77 -6.05
N GLU A 178 -13.12 -9.46 -5.95
CA GLU A 178 -12.82 -8.48 -6.99
C GLU A 178 -11.33 -8.47 -7.35
N ILE A 179 -11.06 -8.29 -8.64
CA ILE A 179 -9.71 -8.24 -9.20
C ILE A 179 -9.42 -6.85 -9.72
N LYS A 180 -8.20 -6.37 -9.49
CA LYS A 180 -7.68 -5.11 -10.02
C LYS A 180 -6.31 -5.33 -10.64
N GLN A 181 -6.13 -4.80 -11.84
CA GLN A 181 -4.85 -4.80 -12.54
C GLN A 181 -4.17 -3.45 -12.34
N VAL A 182 -2.88 -3.46 -12.03
CA VAL A 182 -2.02 -2.26 -12.03
C VAL A 182 -0.81 -2.56 -12.91
N ASN A 183 -0.70 -1.85 -14.03
CA ASN A 183 0.46 -1.94 -14.92
C ASN A 183 1.62 -1.14 -14.34
N VAL A 184 2.83 -1.68 -14.50
CA VAL A 184 4.05 -1.13 -13.93
C VAL A 184 5.07 -0.95 -15.04
N GLN A 185 5.58 0.27 -15.15
CA GLN A 185 6.71 0.62 -15.99
C GLN A 185 8.00 0.44 -15.20
N PHE A 186 9.08 0.09 -15.88
CA PHE A 186 10.38 -0.04 -15.24
C PHE A 186 10.83 1.28 -14.61
N ASP A 187 11.10 1.23 -13.30
CA ASP A 187 11.61 2.34 -12.52
C ASP A 187 13.09 2.08 -12.22
N LYS A 188 13.95 2.71 -13.02
CA LYS A 188 15.40 2.55 -12.91
C LYS A 188 15.92 3.05 -11.55
N ASP A 189 15.42 4.18 -11.06
CA ASP A 189 15.91 4.79 -9.83
C ASP A 189 15.56 3.92 -8.62
N LEU A 190 14.31 3.44 -8.54
CA LEU A 190 13.88 2.49 -7.52
C LEU A 190 14.71 1.20 -7.54
N THR A 191 15.03 0.72 -8.74
CA THR A 191 15.83 -0.49 -8.95
C THR A 191 17.27 -0.27 -8.48
N ASP A 192 17.90 0.83 -8.87
CA ASP A 192 19.27 1.18 -8.47
C ASP A 192 19.39 1.35 -6.95
N ASP A 193 18.42 2.00 -6.31
CA ASP A 193 18.35 2.13 -4.86
C ASP A 193 18.27 0.76 -4.15
N ALA A 194 17.49 -0.16 -4.72
CA ALA A 194 17.36 -1.52 -4.20
C ALA A 194 18.65 -2.34 -4.36
N LEU A 195 19.34 -2.22 -5.50
CA LEU A 195 20.64 -2.85 -5.73
C LEU A 195 21.71 -2.27 -4.81
N ALA A 196 21.71 -0.95 -4.59
CA ALA A 196 22.61 -0.29 -3.65
C ALA A 196 22.40 -0.82 -2.22
N ALA A 197 21.15 -1.00 -1.79
CA ALA A 197 20.83 -1.61 -0.50
C ALA A 197 21.31 -3.07 -0.43
N ALA A 198 21.09 -3.88 -1.47
CA ALA A 198 21.57 -5.26 -1.52
C ALA A 198 23.10 -5.34 -1.42
N LYS A 199 23.82 -4.46 -2.14
CA LYS A 199 25.28 -4.37 -2.11
C LYS A 199 25.78 -3.99 -0.73
N ALA A 200 25.20 -2.96 -0.10
CA ALA A 200 25.56 -2.54 1.25
C ALA A 200 25.35 -3.67 2.28
N ILE A 201 24.25 -4.43 2.17
CA ILE A 201 24.04 -5.62 3.01
C ILE A 201 25.20 -6.61 2.83
N ASN A 202 25.52 -6.96 1.59
CA ASN A 202 26.54 -7.96 1.29
C ASN A 202 27.92 -7.52 1.80
N GLU A 203 28.28 -6.24 1.66
CA GLU A 203 29.51 -5.64 2.17
C GLU A 203 29.59 -5.77 3.71
N HIS A 204 28.53 -5.40 4.42
CA HIS A 204 28.48 -5.53 5.88
C HIS A 204 28.52 -6.98 6.36
N VAL A 205 27.82 -7.89 5.67
CA VAL A 205 27.84 -9.33 5.95
C VAL A 205 29.25 -9.89 5.77
N ALA A 206 29.93 -9.55 4.67
CA ALA A 206 31.29 -10.00 4.39
C ALA A 206 32.31 -9.42 5.40
N ALA A 207 32.13 -8.18 5.82
CA ALA A 207 33.00 -7.51 6.79
C ALA A 207 32.68 -7.87 8.26
N GLY A 208 31.58 -8.56 8.54
CA GLY A 208 31.12 -8.83 9.91
C GLY A 208 30.75 -7.56 10.68
N THR A 209 30.26 -6.53 9.99
CA THR A 209 29.89 -5.24 10.57
C THR A 209 28.38 -4.99 10.47
N LEU A 210 27.89 -3.98 11.18
CA LEU A 210 26.50 -3.54 11.09
C LEU A 210 26.46 -2.07 10.65
N PRO A 211 25.57 -1.68 9.73
CA PRO A 211 25.31 -0.28 9.44
C PRO A 211 24.54 0.38 10.59
N ASP A 212 24.46 1.72 10.53
CA ASP A 212 23.60 2.49 11.40
C ASP A 212 22.12 2.08 11.28
N GLY A 213 21.39 2.23 12.38
CA GLY A 213 19.95 1.98 12.41
C GLY A 213 19.17 3.12 11.73
N THR A 214 17.98 2.80 11.21
CA THR A 214 17.05 3.82 10.72
C THR A 214 16.29 4.50 11.86
N GLN A 215 15.95 5.78 11.66
CA GLN A 215 15.03 6.54 12.53
C GLN A 215 13.56 6.39 12.11
N ASN A 216 13.28 5.61 11.06
CA ASN A 216 11.91 5.39 10.60
C ASN A 216 11.14 4.49 11.59
N ILE A 217 10.24 5.11 12.36
CA ILE A 217 9.41 4.44 13.36
C ILE A 217 8.54 3.34 12.73
N ASP A 218 7.94 3.57 11.56
CA ASP A 218 7.07 2.59 10.91
C ASP A 218 7.83 1.32 10.54
N THR A 219 9.09 1.47 10.13
CA THR A 219 9.99 0.36 9.81
C THR A 219 10.42 -0.39 11.06
N CYS A 220 10.78 0.33 12.13
CA CYS A 220 11.25 -0.27 13.37
C CYS A 220 10.13 -0.94 14.19
N LYS A 221 8.91 -0.37 14.19
CA LYS A 221 7.76 -0.86 14.97
C LYS A 221 7.40 -2.31 14.64
N LYS A 222 7.47 -2.69 13.36
CA LYS A 222 7.17 -4.04 12.86
C LYS A 222 8.41 -4.85 12.49
N CYS A 223 9.61 -4.37 12.83
CA CYS A 223 10.84 -5.09 12.53
C CYS A 223 10.96 -6.32 13.45
N PRO A 224 11.15 -7.54 12.90
CA PRO A 224 11.29 -8.75 13.71
C PRO A 224 12.64 -8.85 14.44
N PHE A 225 13.54 -7.87 14.23
CA PHE A 225 14.83 -7.77 14.91
C PHE A 225 14.89 -6.61 15.90
N LYS A 226 13.77 -5.95 16.21
CA LYS A 226 13.75 -4.78 17.11
C LYS A 226 14.34 -5.09 18.50
N VAL A 227 14.19 -6.31 19.01
CA VAL A 227 14.70 -6.73 20.33
C VAL A 227 16.23 -6.84 20.35
N VAL A 228 16.84 -7.43 19.32
CA VAL A 228 18.30 -7.50 19.19
C VAL A 228 18.89 -6.15 18.78
N CYS A 229 18.22 -5.44 17.88
CA CYS A 229 18.68 -4.16 17.34
C CYS A 229 18.66 -3.04 18.38
N LYS A 230 17.63 -3.01 19.25
CA LYS A 230 17.38 -1.97 20.25
C LYS A 230 17.49 -0.56 19.66
N PRO A 231 16.68 -0.23 18.63
CA PRO A 231 16.79 1.05 17.94
C PRO A 231 16.52 2.20 18.91
N GLN A 232 17.42 3.19 18.91
CA GLN A 232 17.18 4.46 19.61
C GLN A 232 16.26 5.30 18.73
N LEU A 233 14.96 5.10 18.90
CA LEU A 233 13.93 5.83 18.16
C LEU A 233 13.65 7.16 18.86
N ASN A 234 13.69 8.24 18.10
CA ASN A 234 13.14 9.51 18.53
C ASN A 234 11.63 9.52 18.27
N PHE A 235 10.81 9.48 19.33
CA PHE A 235 9.34 9.52 19.24
C PHE A 235 8.79 10.94 19.02
N GLY A 236 9.66 11.93 18.79
CA GLY A 236 9.28 13.32 18.59
C GLY A 236 9.26 14.11 19.88
N VAL A 237 8.56 15.25 19.84
CA VAL A 237 8.35 16.07 21.03
C VAL A 237 7.48 15.32 22.04
N GLU A 238 7.84 15.42 23.31
CA GLU A 238 7.05 14.82 24.40
C GLU A 238 5.60 15.29 24.32
N LEU A 239 4.67 14.35 24.52
CA LEU A 239 3.26 14.69 24.69
C LEU A 239 3.15 15.58 25.93
N ARG A 240 2.84 16.85 25.71
CA ARG A 240 2.54 17.78 26.79
C ARG A 240 1.06 17.66 27.11
N VAL A 241 0.78 17.28 28.35
CA VAL A 241 -0.56 17.36 28.91
C VAL A 241 -0.66 18.71 29.62
N GLU A 242 -1.59 19.53 29.16
CA GLU A 242 -1.87 20.85 29.72
C GLU A 242 -3.36 20.91 30.03
N ASP A 243 -3.71 21.24 31.28
CA ASP A 243 -5.08 21.47 31.70
C ASP A 243 -5.41 22.95 31.52
N ASP A 244 -5.99 23.29 30.37
CA ASP A 244 -6.55 24.62 30.07
C ASP A 244 -8.05 24.48 29.72
N PRO A 245 -8.94 24.58 30.73
CA PRO A 245 -10.39 24.46 30.53
C PRO A 245 -10.98 25.52 29.59
N ASP A 246 -10.34 26.68 29.45
CA ASP A 246 -10.80 27.71 28.52
C ASP A 246 -10.43 27.36 27.07
N MET A 247 -9.24 26.79 26.86
CA MET A 247 -8.83 26.29 25.55
C MET A 247 -9.65 25.07 25.12
N GLU A 248 -9.92 24.14 26.04
CA GLU A 248 -10.79 22.98 25.80
C GLU A 248 -12.18 23.43 25.33
N ARG A 249 -12.82 24.35 26.07
CA ARG A 249 -14.12 24.94 25.67
C ARG A 249 -14.08 25.62 24.31
N LYS A 250 -12.99 26.31 23.97
CA LYS A 250 -12.83 26.95 22.65
C LYS A 250 -12.66 25.93 21.54
N ILE A 251 -11.93 24.85 21.80
CA ILE A 251 -11.76 23.73 20.85
C ILE A 251 -13.10 23.04 20.62
N ASP A 252 -13.86 22.75 21.68
CA ASP A 252 -15.21 22.17 21.56
C ASP A 252 -16.12 23.06 20.70
N ARG A 253 -16.15 24.35 21.01
CA ARG A 253 -16.94 25.32 20.24
C ARG A 253 -16.48 25.41 18.78
N TYR A 254 -15.18 25.33 18.53
CA TYR A 254 -14.64 25.29 17.17
C TYR A 254 -15.08 24.03 16.41
N LEU A 255 -15.04 22.86 17.05
CA LEU A 255 -15.46 21.60 16.46
C LEU A 255 -16.97 21.59 16.14
N GLU A 256 -17.82 22.12 17.02
CA GLU A 256 -19.25 22.32 16.77
C GLU A 256 -19.49 23.21 15.54
N LEU A 257 -18.90 24.42 15.53
CA LEU A 257 -19.04 25.37 14.43
C LEU A 257 -18.51 24.83 13.10
N LYS A 258 -17.49 23.96 13.15
CA LYS A 258 -16.93 23.31 11.97
C LYS A 258 -17.94 22.35 11.32
N VAL A 259 -18.74 21.65 12.12
CA VAL A 259 -19.82 20.80 11.60
C VAL A 259 -20.90 21.65 10.94
N ASP A 260 -21.34 22.73 11.61
CA ASP A 260 -22.33 23.65 11.04
C ASP A 260 -21.83 24.31 9.73
N ALA A 261 -20.54 24.68 9.69
CA ALA A 261 -19.91 25.24 8.50
C ALA A 261 -19.85 24.23 7.36
N GLN A 262 -19.53 22.97 7.65
CA GLN A 262 -19.54 21.88 6.67
C GLN A 262 -20.96 21.65 6.12
N GLU A 263 -21.99 21.62 6.98
CA GLU A 263 -23.38 21.48 6.55
C GLU A 263 -23.81 22.67 5.67
N CYS A 264 -23.42 23.90 6.03
CA CYS A 264 -23.66 25.08 5.21
C CYS A 264 -23.01 24.96 3.82
N ASP A 265 -21.77 24.48 3.78
CA ASP A 265 -21.01 24.26 2.54
C ASP A 265 -21.67 23.19 1.66
N ASP A 266 -22.13 22.09 2.26
CA ASP A 266 -22.78 20.99 1.56
C ASP A 266 -24.15 21.44 1.01
N LEU A 267 -24.98 22.10 1.83
CA LEU A 267 -26.25 22.68 1.38
C LEU A 267 -26.06 23.70 0.26
N TRP A 268 -25.00 24.52 0.34
CA TRP A 268 -24.66 25.48 -0.69
C TRP A 268 -24.30 24.78 -2.01
N LYS A 269 -23.37 23.82 -1.99
CA LYS A 269 -22.86 23.13 -3.19
C LYS A 269 -23.90 22.21 -3.83
N ASP A 270 -24.66 21.47 -3.03
CA ASP A 270 -25.54 20.41 -3.53
C ASP A 270 -26.92 20.93 -3.94
N SER A 271 -27.43 21.94 -3.23
CA SER A 271 -28.82 22.38 -3.38
C SER A 271 -28.97 23.82 -3.84
N ILE A 272 -28.32 24.77 -3.18
CA ILE A 272 -28.60 26.20 -3.39
C ILE A 272 -27.91 26.72 -4.65
N GLN A 273 -26.60 26.48 -4.79
CA GLN A 273 -25.79 26.96 -5.90
C GLN A 273 -26.24 26.41 -7.27
N PRO A 274 -26.54 25.10 -7.44
CA PRO A 274 -27.00 24.57 -8.72
C PRO A 274 -28.32 25.20 -9.17
N LYS A 275 -29.27 25.40 -8.23
CA LYS A 275 -30.56 26.04 -8.52
C LYS A 275 -30.39 27.51 -8.90
N MET A 276 -29.60 28.27 -8.13
CA MET A 276 -29.31 29.67 -8.43
C MET A 276 -28.60 29.83 -9.78
N LYS A 277 -27.63 28.97 -10.09
CA LYS A 277 -26.93 28.95 -11.37
C LYS A 277 -27.90 28.67 -12.52
N ALA A 278 -28.75 27.66 -12.40
CA ALA A 278 -29.75 27.33 -13.43
C ALA A 278 -30.71 28.51 -13.68
N SER A 279 -31.19 29.16 -12.62
CA SER A 279 -32.05 30.34 -12.75
C SER A 279 -31.32 31.54 -13.37
N ALA A 280 -30.04 31.74 -13.07
CA ALA A 280 -29.22 32.81 -13.67
C ALA A 280 -29.00 32.58 -15.18
N VAL A 281 -28.75 31.33 -15.59
CA VAL A 281 -28.64 30.96 -17.02
C VAL A 281 -29.95 31.31 -17.74
N ALA A 282 -31.10 30.97 -17.14
CA ALA A 282 -32.41 31.26 -17.73
C ALA A 282 -32.72 32.77 -17.84
N GLN A 283 -32.09 33.61 -17.01
CA GLN A 283 -32.26 35.06 -16.99
C GLN A 283 -31.15 35.82 -17.74
N GLY A 284 -30.38 35.14 -18.60
CA GLY A 284 -29.36 35.79 -19.44
C GLY A 284 -28.05 36.12 -18.73
N GLY A 285 -27.73 35.43 -17.62
CA GLY A 285 -26.46 35.53 -16.92
C GLY A 285 -26.50 36.34 -15.62
N GLU A 286 -27.60 37.06 -15.33
CA GLU A 286 -27.86 37.69 -14.04
C GLU A 286 -28.98 36.96 -13.28
N LEU A 287 -28.89 36.92 -11.95
CA LEU A 287 -29.95 36.40 -11.09
C LEU A 287 -30.47 37.51 -10.18
N LYS A 288 -31.78 37.78 -10.27
CA LYS A 288 -32.54 38.55 -9.28
C LYS A 288 -33.83 37.79 -8.99
N LEU A 289 -33.85 37.04 -7.88
CA LEU A 289 -34.96 36.16 -7.54
C LEU A 289 -35.46 36.42 -6.12
N LEU A 290 -36.77 36.51 -5.95
CA LEU A 290 -37.43 36.44 -4.65
C LEU A 290 -37.95 35.01 -4.45
N LEU A 291 -37.50 34.36 -3.38
CA LEU A 291 -37.93 33.03 -2.98
C LEU A 291 -38.55 33.10 -1.59
N GLY A 292 -39.87 33.25 -1.54
CA GLY A 292 -40.60 33.50 -0.30
C GLY A 292 -40.10 34.79 0.37
N LYS A 293 -39.57 34.66 1.59
CA LYS A 293 -39.01 35.77 2.39
C LYS A 293 -37.52 36.06 2.11
N TYR A 294 -36.95 35.54 1.03
CA TYR A 294 -35.53 35.69 0.73
C TYR A 294 -35.31 36.33 -0.65
N SER A 295 -34.43 37.32 -0.72
CA SER A 295 -33.90 37.91 -1.95
C SER A 295 -32.56 37.27 -2.28
N LEU A 296 -32.46 36.73 -3.50
CA LEU A 296 -31.30 36.04 -4.05
C LEU A 296 -30.74 36.88 -5.21
N LYS A 297 -29.46 37.24 -5.13
CA LYS A 297 -28.74 37.95 -6.20
C LYS A 297 -27.42 37.25 -6.55
N GLY A 298 -27.08 37.22 -7.84
CA GLY A 298 -25.79 36.76 -8.33
C GLY A 298 -25.65 36.86 -9.85
N SER A 299 -24.54 36.39 -10.40
CA SER A 299 -24.23 36.48 -11.83
C SER A 299 -23.37 35.30 -12.29
N ILE A 300 -23.34 35.03 -13.59
CA ILE A 300 -22.43 34.05 -14.19
C ILE A 300 -21.24 34.82 -14.79
N ASP A 301 -20.02 34.41 -14.43
CA ASP A 301 -18.81 34.98 -14.99
C ASP A 301 -18.52 34.48 -16.42
N SER A 302 -17.54 35.09 -17.09
CA SER A 302 -17.16 34.75 -18.47
C SER A 302 -16.64 33.32 -18.64
N ARG A 303 -16.37 32.59 -17.55
CA ARG A 303 -15.96 31.18 -17.55
C ARG A 303 -17.11 30.23 -17.20
N GLY A 304 -18.34 30.74 -17.09
CA GLY A 304 -19.52 29.96 -16.77
C GLY A 304 -19.66 29.58 -15.30
N ALA A 305 -18.88 30.19 -14.39
CA ALA A 305 -19.01 29.99 -12.95
C ALA A 305 -19.94 31.03 -12.32
N PHE A 306 -20.75 30.59 -11.36
CA PHE A 306 -21.67 31.50 -10.65
C PHE A 306 -20.93 32.27 -9.55
N ARG A 307 -21.01 33.61 -9.58
CA ARG A 307 -20.29 34.58 -8.74
C ARG A 307 -21.23 35.66 -8.21
N GLY A 308 -21.04 36.05 -6.95
CA GLY A 308 -21.83 37.09 -6.28
C GLY A 308 -23.02 36.48 -5.53
N HIS A 309 -23.04 36.66 -4.22
CA HIS A 309 -23.92 35.93 -3.31
C HIS A 309 -24.41 36.91 -2.26
N SER A 310 -25.59 37.47 -2.48
CA SER A 310 -26.37 38.01 -1.38
C SER A 310 -27.66 37.21 -1.29
N ILE A 311 -27.77 36.41 -0.24
CA ILE A 311 -29.04 35.90 0.25
C ILE A 311 -29.42 36.81 1.40
N THR A 312 -30.46 37.62 1.22
CA THR A 312 -30.94 38.52 2.28
C THR A 312 -32.37 38.15 2.63
N LYS A 313 -32.68 38.07 3.92
CA LYS A 313 -34.05 37.93 4.38
C LYS A 313 -34.75 39.27 4.22
N VAL A 314 -35.87 39.29 3.51
CA VAL A 314 -36.69 40.47 3.20
C VAL A 314 -37.87 40.54 4.16
#